data_AF-A0A9P8PH80-F1
#
_entry.id   AF-A0A9P8PH80-F1
#
_cell.length_a   1.000
_cell.length_b   1.000
_cell.length_c   1.000
_cell.angle_alpha   90.00
_cell.angle_beta   90.00
_cell.angle_gamma   90.00
#
_symmetry.space_group_name_H-M   'P 1'
#
loop_
_entity.id
_entity.type
_entity.pdbx_description
1 polymer ?
#
loop_
_entity_poly.entity_id
_entity_poly.type
_entity_poly.pdbx_seq_one_letter_code
_entity_poly.pdbx_strand_id
1 'polypeptide(L)'
;MILISVVKIGTATPSVSDEVAKVELYIKNSGLKHTLHSAGTTIEGEWDQVTNLIGQLHQHLHEEGILRVQSDIRIGTRIDKSQSAQDKIDIVRVKMERGF
;
A
#
# COMPACT_ATOMS: atom_id res chain seq x y z
N MET A 1 8.69 -4.03 4.03
CA MET A 1 7.22 -3.80 3.87
C MET A 1 6.98 -2.34 3.54
N ILE A 2 5.99 -2.07 2.69
CA ILE A 2 5.63 -0.71 2.25
C ILE A 2 4.12 -0.52 2.43
N LEU A 3 3.70 0.53 3.12
CA LEU A 3 2.32 0.97 3.15
C LEU A 3 2.17 2.14 2.18
N ILE A 4 1.20 2.06 1.28
CA ILE A 4 0.88 3.13 0.33
C ILE A 4 -0.58 3.58 0.47
N SER A 5 -0.78 4.89 0.43
CA SER A 5 -2.09 5.53 0.27
C SER A 5 -2.05 6.38 -1.00
N VAL A 6 -3.03 6.22 -1.89
CA VAL A 6 -3.07 6.91 -3.20
C VAL A 6 -4.33 7.75 -3.31
N VAL A 7 -4.17 9.01 -3.74
CA VAL A 7 -5.27 9.92 -4.01
C VAL A 7 -5.06 10.63 -5.34
N LYS A 8 -6.16 10.84 -6.07
CA LYS A 8 -6.19 11.71 -7.25
C LYS A 8 -6.35 13.17 -6.83
N ILE A 9 -5.79 14.10 -7.60
CA ILE A 9 -5.91 15.54 -7.37
C ILE A 9 -6.48 16.22 -8.61
N GLY A 10 -7.42 17.15 -8.41
CA GLY A 10 -7.97 17.98 -9.48
C GLY A 10 -9.16 17.35 -10.22
N THR A 11 -9.89 16.45 -9.57
CA THR A 11 -11.13 15.88 -10.13
C THR A 11 -12.36 16.70 -9.76
N ALA A 12 -13.40 16.63 -10.60
CA ALA A 12 -14.67 17.31 -10.38
C ALA A 12 -15.46 16.74 -9.18
N THR A 13 -15.10 15.55 -8.69
CA THR A 13 -15.76 14.89 -7.56
C THR A 13 -14.78 14.70 -6.40
N PRO A 14 -15.26 14.74 -5.15
CA PRO A 14 -14.44 14.45 -3.97
C PRO A 14 -14.26 12.94 -3.71
N SER A 15 -15.02 12.08 -4.40
CA SER A 15 -14.92 10.63 -4.20
C SER A 15 -13.67 10.09 -4.88
N VAL A 16 -12.96 9.20 -4.19
CA VAL A 16 -11.75 8.52 -4.66
C VAL A 16 -11.90 6.99 -4.72
N SER A 17 -13.10 6.48 -4.42
CA SER A 17 -13.34 5.04 -4.25
C SER A 17 -13.02 4.21 -5.49
N ASP A 18 -13.35 4.75 -6.68
CA ASP A 18 -13.18 4.02 -7.94
C ASP A 18 -11.71 3.82 -8.26
N GLU A 19 -10.89 4.87 -8.07
CA GLU A 19 -9.44 4.79 -8.28
C GLU A 19 -8.76 3.91 -7.24
N VAL A 20 -9.19 3.99 -5.97
CA VAL A 20 -8.70 3.09 -4.92
C VAL A 20 -9.03 1.63 -5.27
N ALA A 21 -10.25 1.34 -5.74
CA ALA A 21 -10.62 -0.02 -6.15
C ALA A 21 -9.76 -0.54 -7.30
N LYS A 22 -9.42 0.29 -8.28
CA LYS A 22 -8.53 -0.08 -9.39
C LYS A 22 -7.10 -0.33 -8.93
N VAL A 23 -6.57 0.54 -8.07
CA VAL A 23 -5.26 0.35 -7.44
C VAL A 23 -5.22 -1.00 -6.71
N GLU A 24 -6.26 -1.35 -5.96
CA GLU A 24 -6.31 -2.63 -5.26
C GLU A 24 -6.41 -3.84 -6.18
N LEU A 25 -7.15 -3.74 -7.28
CA LEU A 25 -7.16 -4.80 -8.28
C LEU A 25 -5.77 -5.00 -8.91
N TYR A 26 -5.05 -3.92 -9.18
CA TYR A 26 -3.70 -3.97 -9.74
C TYR A 26 -2.70 -4.58 -8.74
N ILE A 27 -2.76 -4.18 -7.46
CA ILE A 27 -1.95 -4.78 -6.38
C ILE A 27 -2.28 -6.27 -6.25
N LYS A 28 -3.56 -6.65 -6.29
CA LYS A 28 -3.98 -8.05 -6.23
C LYS A 28 -3.43 -8.87 -7.38
N ASN A 29 -3.41 -8.32 -8.59
CA ASN A 29 -2.88 -8.99 -9.78
C ASN A 29 -1.35 -9.13 -9.79
N SER A 30 -0.63 -8.37 -8.95
CA SER A 30 0.84 -8.49 -8.82
C SER A 30 1.28 -9.82 -8.19
N GLY A 31 0.39 -10.51 -7.48
CA GLY A 31 0.71 -11.71 -6.71
C GLY A 31 1.53 -11.45 -5.44
N LEU A 32 1.89 -10.19 -5.15
CA LEU A 32 2.56 -9.84 -3.90
C LEU A 32 1.58 -9.96 -2.72
N LYS A 33 2.11 -10.35 -1.57
CA LYS A 33 1.33 -10.38 -0.34
C LYS A 33 0.95 -8.94 0.02
N HIS A 34 -0.34 -8.71 0.22
CA HIS A 34 -0.86 -7.39 0.53
C HIS A 34 -2.01 -7.46 1.54
N THR A 35 -2.29 -6.35 2.18
CA THR A 35 -3.43 -6.19 3.11
C THR A 35 -3.99 -4.79 2.98
N LEU A 36 -5.25 -4.71 2.55
CA LEU A 36 -6.01 -3.47 2.47
C LEU A 36 -6.48 -3.01 3.85
N HIS A 37 -6.34 -1.72 4.12
CA HIS A 37 -6.86 -1.04 5.30
C HIS A 37 -7.64 0.22 4.88
N SER A 38 -8.35 0.85 5.82
CA SER A 38 -9.11 2.07 5.56
C SER A 38 -8.26 3.26 5.09
N ALA A 39 -6.96 3.28 5.42
CA ALA A 39 -6.06 4.39 5.11
C ALA A 39 -5.05 4.09 3.98
N GLY A 40 -5.12 2.90 3.38
CA GLY A 40 -4.17 2.45 2.35
C GLY A 40 -3.86 0.96 2.45
N THR A 41 -2.87 0.51 1.69
CA THR A 41 -2.57 -0.91 1.53
C THR A 41 -1.12 -1.22 1.85
N THR A 42 -0.94 -2.20 2.73
CA THR A 42 0.39 -2.71 3.08
C THR A 42 0.78 -3.78 2.08
N ILE A 43 1.92 -3.63 1.42
CA ILE A 43 2.48 -4.57 0.45
C ILE A 43 3.81 -5.10 0.99
N GLU A 44 4.01 -6.41 0.87
CA GLU A 44 5.18 -7.14 1.36
C GLU A 44 5.90 -7.81 0.19
N GLY A 45 7.22 -7.63 0.13
CA GLY A 45 8.06 -8.17 -0.94
C GLY A 45 9.43 -7.51 -0.97
N GLU A 46 10.22 -7.87 -1.98
CA GLU A 46 11.52 -7.26 -2.23
C GLU A 46 11.38 -5.79 -2.64
N TRP A 47 12.40 -5.00 -2.32
CA TRP A 47 12.39 -3.55 -2.55
C TRP A 47 12.00 -3.20 -3.98
N ASP A 48 12.68 -3.78 -4.96
CA ASP A 48 12.46 -3.48 -6.38
C ASP A 48 11.07 -3.92 -6.84
N GLN A 49 10.58 -5.06 -6.37
CA GLN A 49 9.25 -5.55 -6.75
C GLN A 49 8.15 -4.59 -6.28
N VAL A 50 8.20 -4.17 -5.01
CA VAL A 50 7.16 -3.32 -4.44
C VAL A 50 7.26 -1.89 -4.97
N THR A 51 8.48 -1.33 -5.12
CA THR A 51 8.66 0.04 -5.63
C THR A 51 8.33 0.15 -7.13
N ASN A 52 8.67 -0.86 -7.93
CA ASN A 52 8.25 -0.92 -9.34
C ASN A 52 6.74 -1.01 -9.47
N LEU A 53 6.08 -1.83 -8.64
CA LEU A 53 4.61 -1.91 -8.60
C LEU A 53 3.99 -0.53 -8.30
N ILE A 54 4.55 0.22 -7.35
CA ILE A 54 4.08 1.58 -7.02
C ILE A 54 4.22 2.53 -8.23
N GLY A 55 5.33 2.48 -8.96
CA GLY A 55 5.50 3.26 -10.17
C GLY A 55 4.47 2.90 -11.26
N GLN A 56 4.23 1.60 -11.45
CA GLN A 56 3.23 1.09 -12.40
C GLN A 56 1.80 1.52 -12.02
N LEU A 57 1.47 1.57 -10.73
CA LEU A 57 0.17 2.09 -10.26
C LEU A 57 -0.05 3.54 -10.67
N HIS A 58 0.96 4.41 -10.51
CA HIS A 58 0.88 5.81 -10.95
C HIS A 58 0.69 5.90 -12.45
N GLN A 59 1.49 5.16 -13.22
CA GLN A 59 1.38 5.14 -14.67
C GLN A 59 0.00 4.68 -15.13
N HIS A 60 -0.54 3.60 -14.53
CA HIS A 60 -1.86 3.09 -14.88
C HIS A 60 -2.96 4.12 -14.63
N LEU A 61 -2.92 4.84 -13.50
CA LEU A 61 -3.88 5.92 -13.22
C LEU A 61 -3.77 7.08 -14.23
N HIS A 62 -2.55 7.41 -14.66
CA HIS A 62 -2.34 8.42 -15.71
C HIS A 62 -2.89 7.98 -17.07
N GLU A 63 -2.75 6.70 -17.44
CA GLU A 63 -3.33 6.13 -18.66
C GLU A 63 -4.87 6.22 -18.68
N GLU A 64 -5.51 6.24 -17.50
CA GLU A 64 -6.95 6.45 -17.35
C GLU A 64 -7.38 7.93 -17.33
N GLY A 65 -6.44 8.85 -17.55
CA GLY A 65 -6.71 10.30 -17.65
C GLY A 65 -6.64 11.04 -16.33
N ILE A 66 -6.17 10.42 -15.24
CA ILE A 66 -5.91 11.14 -13.98
C ILE A 66 -4.64 11.96 -14.16
N LEU A 67 -4.80 13.28 -14.19
CA LEU A 67 -3.67 14.18 -14.49
C LEU A 67 -2.66 14.30 -13.36
N ARG A 68 -3.09 14.10 -12.11
CA ARG A 68 -2.24 14.22 -10.93
C ARG A 68 -2.59 13.17 -9.89
N VAL A 69 -1.59 12.38 -9.52
CA VAL A 69 -1.66 11.38 -8.45
C VAL A 69 -0.74 11.83 -7.32
N GLN A 70 -1.20 11.70 -6.09
CA GLN A 70 -0.38 11.89 -4.89
C GLN A 70 -0.40 10.60 -4.09
N SER A 71 0.78 10.21 -3.59
CA SER A 71 0.89 9.08 -2.68
C SER A 71 1.59 9.44 -1.39
N ASP A 72 1.07 8.94 -0.28
CA ASP A 72 1.76 8.87 1.00
C ASP A 72 2.31 7.45 1.15
N ILE A 73 3.59 7.34 1.46
CA ILE A 73 4.30 6.06 1.49
C ILE A 73 5.11 5.95 2.79
N ARG A 74 4.86 4.88 3.55
CA ARG A 74 5.66 4.51 4.73
C ARG A 74 6.41 3.22 4.44
N ILE A 75 7.74 3.28 4.46
CA ILE A 75 8.62 2.15 4.11
C ILE A 75 9.52 1.81 5.29
N GLY A 76 9.71 0.51 5.53
CA GLY A 76 10.71 0.00 6.47
C GLY A 76 11.40 -1.25 5.95
N THR A 77 12.72 -1.27 6.10
CA THR A 77 13.61 -2.41 5.90
C THR A 77 14.34 -2.72 7.21
N ARG A 78 14.74 -3.98 7.39
CA ARG A 78 15.53 -4.44 8.54
C ARG A 78 16.34 -5.67 8.12
N ILE A 79 17.45 -5.92 8.80
CA ILE A 79 18.36 -7.04 8.48
C ILE A 79 18.51 -8.05 9.62
N ASP A 80 17.94 -7.78 10.79
CA ASP A 80 18.07 -8.62 11.98
C ASP A 80 17.07 -9.79 12.01
N LYS A 81 15.92 -9.66 11.33
CA LYS A 81 14.94 -10.74 11.15
C LYS A 81 14.00 -10.50 9.97
N SER A 82 13.49 -11.58 9.40
CA SER A 82 12.31 -11.52 8.54
C SER A 82 11.05 -11.35 9.38
N GLN A 83 10.18 -10.42 8.99
CA GLN A 83 8.96 -10.12 9.74
C GLN A 83 7.89 -9.60 8.79
N SER A 84 6.71 -10.22 8.82
CA SER A 84 5.57 -9.77 8.05
C SER A 84 4.77 -8.65 8.74
N ALA A 85 3.86 -8.02 8.00
CA ALA A 85 2.92 -7.05 8.56
C ALA A 85 2.04 -7.66 9.67
N GLN A 86 1.58 -8.90 9.47
CA GLN A 86 0.77 -9.62 10.46
C GLN A 86 1.59 -9.94 11.72
N ASP A 87 2.82 -10.43 11.58
CA ASP A 87 3.71 -10.70 12.72
C ASP A 87 3.93 -9.45 13.58
N LYS A 88 4.01 -8.28 12.94
CA LYS A 88 4.14 -7.00 13.63
C LYS A 88 2.89 -6.66 14.45
N ILE A 89 1.70 -6.90 13.89
CA ILE A 89 0.42 -6.70 14.59
C ILE A 89 0.30 -7.67 15.77
N ASP A 90 0.61 -8.95 15.56
CA ASP A 90 0.45 -9.99 16.59
C ASP A 90 1.38 -9.75 17.77
N ILE A 91 2.63 -9.36 17.53
CA ILE A 91 3.55 -8.98 18.60
C ILE A 91 3.01 -7.79 19.41
N VAL A 92 2.45 -6.77 18.75
CA VAL A 92 1.86 -5.62 19.46
C VAL A 92 0.64 -6.03 20.26
N ARG A 93 -0.24 -6.88 19.73
CA ARG A 93 -1.42 -7.39 20.45
C ARG A 93 -1.04 -8.18 21.70
N VAL A 94 -0.12 -9.12 21.55
CA VAL A 94 0.44 -9.86 22.69
C VAL A 94 1.00 -8.87 23.70
N LYS A 95 1.72 -7.83 23.24
CA LYS A 95 2.22 -6.75 24.09
C LYS A 95 1.12 -6.01 24.87
N MET A 96 0.04 -5.63 24.21
CA MET A 96 -1.08 -4.99 24.86
C MET A 96 -1.77 -5.90 25.90
N GLU A 97 -1.90 -7.19 25.61
CA GLU A 97 -2.60 -8.15 26.47
C GLU A 97 -1.87 -8.44 27.79
N ARG A 98 -0.54 -8.61 27.77
CA ARG A 98 0.20 -8.83 29.04
C ARG A 98 0.57 -7.53 29.75
N GLY A 99 0.01 -6.40 29.32
CA GLY A 99 0.36 -5.07 29.84
C GLY A 99 1.84 -4.75 29.67
N PHE A 100 2.45 -5.33 28.62
CA PHE A 100 3.87 -5.18 28.32
C PHE A 100 4.26 -3.72 28.10
#